data_AF-A0A9K3GN64-F1
#
_entry.id   AF-A0A9K3GN64-F1
#
_cell.length_a   1.000
_cell.length_b   1.000
_cell.length_c   1.000
_cell.angle_alpha   90.00
_cell.angle_beta   90.00
_cell.angle_gamma   90.00
#
_symmetry.space_group_name_H-M   'P 1'
#
loop_
_entity.id
_entity.type
_entity.pdbx_description
1 polymer ?
#
loop_
_entity_poly.entity_id
_entity_poly.type
_entity_poly.pdbx_seq_one_letter_code
_entity_poly.pdbx_strand_id
1 'polypeptide(L)'
;MASTETPWYTDCTVLEGLECPYTEDGAEFITAVSLGNNTAMLAFMRDVTPDSDDTYTPREEWYIVSLSRYPASSIEYSRIPGPRNPEGVVGMKLVRVGDVVVAYGGRVFGPRSDPFEQHPPHWYMAVYTIATGVWENIPYEEGCMPLPAHGPTLFAVEDTLVVAGGTPSGEGRDTSYDTHEWCLSTSLSFSLSLSLSLSLYIYI
;
A
#
# COMPACT_ATOMS: atom_id res chain seq x y z
N MET A 1 0.94 34.94 32.94
CA MET A 1 0.41 34.92 31.57
C MET A 1 0.33 33.45 31.19
N ALA A 2 -0.87 32.90 31.02
CA ALA A 2 -1.04 31.49 30.66
C ALA A 2 -0.81 31.34 29.15
N SER A 3 0.12 30.48 28.79
CA SER A 3 0.33 30.02 27.41
C SER A 3 -0.92 29.24 26.98
N THR A 4 -1.72 29.81 26.08
CA THR A 4 -2.74 29.04 25.35
C THR A 4 -2.02 28.22 24.29
N GLU A 5 -1.46 27.09 24.69
CA GLU A 5 -1.04 26.05 23.76
C GLU A 5 -2.29 25.58 23.03
N THR A 6 -2.47 26.05 21.79
CA THR A 6 -3.42 25.42 20.87
C THR A 6 -2.99 23.97 20.72
N PRO A 7 -3.87 23.00 21.00
CA PRO A 7 -3.51 21.60 20.80
C PRO A 7 -3.10 21.40 19.34
N TRP A 8 -1.96 20.78 19.12
CA TRP A 8 -1.40 20.51 17.79
C TRP A 8 -2.32 19.62 16.91
N TYR A 9 -3.44 19.15 17.45
CA TYR A 9 -4.40 18.25 16.82
C TYR A 9 -5.84 18.80 16.69
N THR A 10 -6.12 20.07 17.01
CA THR A 10 -7.52 20.57 17.06
C THR A 10 -8.09 21.19 15.78
N ASP A 11 -7.31 21.38 14.72
CA ASP A 11 -7.82 21.96 13.46
C ASP A 11 -8.21 20.87 12.44
N CYS A 12 -8.86 19.81 12.93
CA CYS A 12 -9.50 18.82 12.08
C CYS A 12 -10.80 19.41 11.53
N THR A 13 -10.73 20.00 10.35
CA THR A 13 -11.93 20.37 9.59
C THR A 13 -12.43 19.14 8.87
N VAL A 14 -13.63 18.68 9.22
CA VAL A 14 -14.36 17.71 8.41
C VAL A 14 -14.75 18.43 7.12
N LEU A 15 -14.12 18.04 6.02
CA LEU A 15 -14.51 18.52 4.70
C LEU A 15 -15.70 17.66 4.26
N GLU A 16 -16.89 18.25 4.32
CA GLU A 16 -18.09 17.66 3.74
C GLU A 16 -17.91 17.54 2.21
N GLY A 17 -18.43 16.47 1.61
CA GLY A 17 -18.19 16.14 0.20
C GLY A 17 -17.07 15.11 -0.01
N LEU A 18 -16.45 14.62 1.06
CA LEU A 18 -15.76 13.32 1.10
C LEU A 18 -16.80 12.18 1.08
N GLU A 19 -17.80 12.28 0.20
CA GLU A 19 -18.55 11.12 -0.23
C GLU A 19 -17.55 10.29 -1.01
N CYS A 20 -16.89 9.35 -0.32
CA CYS A 20 -16.33 8.20 -1.02
C CYS A 20 -17.46 7.76 -1.97
N PRO A 21 -17.28 7.76 -3.29
CA PRO A 21 -18.39 7.73 -4.26
C PRO A 21 -19.32 6.50 -4.15
N TYR A 22 -19.13 5.65 -3.13
CA TYR A 22 -19.70 4.33 -2.95
C TYR A 22 -20.03 4.02 -1.46
N THR A 23 -20.45 5.00 -0.66
CA THR A 23 -20.82 4.79 0.76
C THR A 23 -22.08 3.93 0.98
N GLU A 24 -22.83 3.56 -0.06
CA GLU A 24 -23.99 2.67 0.12
C GLU A 24 -23.58 1.20 0.37
N ASP A 25 -22.41 0.77 -0.13
CA ASP A 25 -21.95 -0.63 0.00
C ASP A 25 -20.72 -0.82 0.92
N GLY A 26 -20.15 0.26 1.45
CA GLY A 26 -19.07 0.21 2.46
C GLY A 26 -17.69 -0.17 1.91
N ALA A 27 -16.73 0.74 1.97
CA ALA A 27 -15.32 0.36 1.79
C ALA A 27 -14.82 -0.34 3.06
N GLU A 28 -14.35 -1.59 2.95
CA GLU A 28 -13.90 -2.34 4.13
C GLU A 28 -12.48 -1.97 4.58
N PHE A 29 -11.60 -1.59 3.65
CA PHE A 29 -10.21 -1.24 3.96
C PHE A 29 -9.73 -0.04 3.16
N ILE A 30 -9.24 0.96 3.88
CA ILE A 30 -8.64 2.17 3.32
C ILE A 30 -7.22 2.25 3.87
N THR A 31 -6.25 2.38 2.98
CA THR A 31 -4.89 2.80 3.33
C THR A 31 -4.57 4.11 2.63
N ALA A 32 -3.83 4.98 3.30
CA ALA A 32 -3.56 6.33 2.86
C ALA A 32 -2.13 6.71 3.20
N VAL A 33 -1.51 7.49 2.32
CA VAL A 33 -0.15 8.01 2.55
C VAL A 33 -0.01 9.41 1.95
N SER A 34 0.67 10.31 2.67
CA SER A 34 0.91 11.67 2.15
C SER A 34 1.96 11.66 1.05
N LEU A 35 1.66 12.32 -0.07
CA LEU A 35 2.60 12.58 -1.15
C LEU A 35 3.29 13.96 -0.99
N GLY A 36 2.93 14.72 0.05
CA GLY A 36 3.35 16.12 0.23
C GLY A 36 2.48 17.08 -0.59
N ASN A 37 2.77 18.38 -0.58
CA ASN A 37 2.07 19.38 -1.41
C ASN A 37 0.54 19.33 -1.34
N ASN A 38 -0.02 19.06 -0.16
CA ASN A 38 -1.46 18.87 0.06
C ASN A 38 -2.08 17.72 -0.75
N THR A 39 -1.29 16.71 -1.10
CA THR A 39 -1.76 15.51 -1.79
C THR A 39 -1.50 14.24 -0.98
N ALA A 40 -2.33 13.24 -1.21
CA ALA A 40 -2.24 11.92 -0.62
C ALA A 40 -2.59 10.85 -1.65
N MET A 41 -1.99 9.67 -1.54
CA MET A 41 -2.40 8.49 -2.27
C MET A 41 -3.30 7.64 -1.38
N LEU A 42 -4.37 7.13 -1.95
CA LEU A 42 -5.33 6.25 -1.31
C LEU A 42 -5.42 4.93 -2.09
N ALA A 43 -5.52 3.82 -1.37
CA ALA A 43 -5.93 2.53 -1.92
C ALA A 43 -7.14 2.02 -1.13
N PHE A 44 -8.17 1.60 -1.87
CA PHE A 44 -9.44 1.12 -1.35
C PHE A 44 -9.68 -0.30 -1.81
N MET A 45 -10.04 -1.18 -0.88
CA MET A 45 -10.63 -2.46 -1.25
C MET A 45 -12.12 -2.27 -1.49
N ARG A 46 -12.57 -2.66 -2.68
CA ARG A 46 -13.96 -2.62 -3.09
C ARG A 46 -14.52 -4.02 -3.22
N ASP A 47 -15.66 -4.21 -2.60
CA ASP A 47 -16.51 -5.37 -2.81
C ASP A 47 -17.16 -5.25 -4.18
N VAL A 48 -16.81 -6.16 -5.09
CA VAL A 48 -17.62 -6.36 -6.28
C VAL A 48 -18.68 -7.35 -5.86
N THR A 49 -19.88 -6.87 -5.56
CA THR A 49 -21.08 -7.71 -5.50
C THR A 49 -21.42 -8.11 -6.94
N PRO A 50 -21.21 -9.38 -7.34
CA PRO A 50 -21.66 -9.83 -8.64
C PRO A 50 -23.19 -9.82 -8.68
N ASP A 51 -23.77 -9.33 -9.78
CA ASP A 51 -25.22 -9.21 -9.98
C ASP A 51 -25.98 -10.56 -9.91
N SER A 52 -25.30 -11.72 -9.94
CA SER A 52 -26.00 -13.01 -9.95
C SER A 52 -25.20 -14.29 -9.67
N ASP A 53 -23.95 -14.25 -9.19
CA ASP A 53 -23.12 -15.46 -9.04
C ASP A 53 -22.22 -15.36 -7.80
N ASP A 54 -22.27 -16.29 -6.84
CA ASP A 54 -21.67 -16.24 -5.47
C ASP A 54 -20.15 -15.98 -5.34
N THR A 55 -19.47 -15.55 -6.39
CA THR A 55 -18.03 -15.26 -6.43
C THR A 55 -17.70 -13.85 -5.93
N TYR A 56 -17.41 -13.74 -4.64
CA TYR A 56 -16.81 -12.53 -4.06
C TYR A 56 -15.43 -12.30 -4.66
N THR A 57 -15.27 -11.21 -5.42
CA THR A 57 -14.00 -10.85 -6.07
C THR A 57 -13.64 -9.41 -5.70
N PRO A 58 -12.91 -9.19 -4.59
CA PRO A 58 -12.56 -7.84 -4.20
C PRO A 58 -11.57 -7.26 -5.22
N ARG A 59 -11.67 -5.94 -5.42
CA ARG A 59 -10.76 -5.20 -6.30
C ARG A 59 -10.19 -4.03 -5.54
N GLU A 60 -8.95 -3.69 -5.84
CA GLU A 60 -8.33 -2.51 -5.27
C GLU A 60 -8.40 -1.32 -6.24
N GLU A 61 -8.87 -0.20 -5.75
CA GLU A 61 -8.94 1.06 -6.50
C GLU A 61 -7.97 2.08 -5.91
N TRP A 62 -7.32 2.83 -6.80
CA TRP A 62 -6.20 3.69 -6.47
C TRP A 62 -6.48 5.13 -6.88
N TYR A 63 -6.25 6.05 -5.96
CA TYR A 63 -6.52 7.48 -6.17
C TYR A 63 -5.38 8.33 -5.65
N ILE A 64 -5.15 9.45 -6.32
CA ILE A 64 -4.49 10.62 -5.75
C ILE A 64 -5.57 11.60 -5.36
N VAL A 65 -5.49 12.07 -4.14
CA VAL A 65 -6.36 13.10 -3.59
C VAL A 65 -5.54 14.36 -3.38
N SER A 66 -6.06 15.49 -3.82
CA SER A 66 -5.46 16.81 -3.63
C SER A 66 -6.41 17.75 -2.93
N LEU A 67 -5.92 18.46 -1.93
CA LEU A 67 -6.64 19.53 -1.25
C LEU A 67 -6.29 20.87 -1.89
N SER A 68 -7.27 21.47 -2.57
CA SER A 68 -7.18 22.85 -3.04
C SER A 68 -7.49 23.80 -1.88
N ARG A 69 -6.81 24.94 -1.78
CA ARG A 69 -6.99 25.92 -0.68
C ARG A 69 -7.76 27.18 -1.10
N TYR A 70 -8.11 27.33 -2.38
CA TYR A 70 -8.74 28.55 -2.88
C TYR A 70 -9.61 28.27 -4.11
N PRO A 71 -10.80 28.87 -4.25
CA PRO A 71 -11.45 29.85 -3.36
C PRO A 71 -12.23 29.23 -2.18
N ALA A 72 -12.48 27.92 -2.22
CA ALA A 72 -13.01 27.14 -1.11
C ALA A 72 -12.15 25.88 -0.98
N SER A 73 -11.92 25.40 0.25
CA SER A 73 -11.21 24.14 0.46
C SER A 73 -11.97 23.01 -0.25
N SER A 74 -11.46 22.52 -1.37
CA SER A 74 -12.06 21.43 -2.12
C SER A 74 -11.13 20.24 -2.16
N ILE A 75 -11.72 19.05 -2.17
CA ILE A 75 -11.01 17.79 -2.36
C ILE A 75 -11.21 17.37 -3.80
N GLU A 76 -10.11 17.16 -4.52
CA GLU A 76 -10.12 16.63 -5.88
C GLU A 76 -9.59 15.21 -5.88
N TYR A 77 -10.21 14.34 -6.68
CA TYR A 77 -9.84 12.94 -6.81
C TYR A 77 -9.39 12.66 -8.24
N SER A 78 -8.23 12.02 -8.37
CA SER A 78 -7.72 11.52 -9.63
C SER A 78 -7.47 10.03 -9.49
N ARG A 79 -8.21 9.22 -10.25
CA ARG A 79 -7.97 7.78 -10.31
C ARG A 79 -6.64 7.52 -11.02
N ILE A 80 -5.78 6.69 -10.44
CA ILE A 80 -4.51 6.26 -11.04
C ILE A 80 -4.53 4.76 -11.32
N PRO A 81 -3.71 4.26 -12.26
CA PRO A 81 -3.44 2.84 -12.30
C PRO A 81 -2.74 2.42 -10.99
N GLY A 82 -3.25 1.37 -10.37
CA GLY A 82 -2.52 0.66 -9.32
C GLY A 82 -1.30 -0.07 -9.89
N PRO A 83 -0.43 -0.60 -9.03
CA PRO A 83 0.64 -1.48 -9.45
C PRO A 83 0.10 -2.78 -10.04
N ARG A 84 0.95 -3.54 -10.78
CA ARG A 84 0.55 -4.84 -11.32
C ARG A 84 0.41 -5.80 -10.14
N ASN A 85 -0.81 -6.19 -9.80
CA ASN A 85 -1.07 -7.09 -8.69
C ASN A 85 -1.37 -8.51 -9.21
N PRO A 86 -0.89 -9.58 -8.56
CA PRO A 86 -1.43 -10.91 -8.82
C PRO A 86 -2.95 -10.92 -8.63
N GLU A 87 -3.66 -11.72 -9.43
CA GLU A 87 -5.12 -11.78 -9.36
C GLU A 87 -5.58 -12.19 -7.95
N GLY A 88 -6.53 -11.42 -7.39
CA GLY A 88 -7.15 -11.70 -6.09
C GLY A 88 -6.37 -11.21 -4.87
N VAL A 89 -5.18 -10.62 -5.03
CA VAL A 89 -4.47 -9.94 -3.93
C VAL A 89 -5.07 -8.54 -3.75
N VAL A 90 -5.45 -8.18 -2.53
CA VAL A 90 -5.93 -6.82 -2.19
C VAL A 90 -5.60 -6.48 -0.73
N GLY A 91 -5.87 -5.24 -0.33
CA GLY A 91 -5.75 -4.80 1.06
C GLY A 91 -4.30 -4.55 1.44
N MET A 92 -3.53 -3.99 0.51
CA MET A 92 -2.16 -3.61 0.75
C MET A 92 -2.09 -2.43 1.72
N LYS A 93 -0.93 -2.26 2.36
CA LYS A 93 -0.66 -1.09 3.19
C LYS A 93 0.29 -0.15 2.45
N LEU A 94 0.07 1.15 2.60
CA LEU A 94 0.92 2.18 2.02
C LEU A 94 1.81 2.82 3.08
N VAL A 95 3.08 2.99 2.74
CA VAL A 95 4.06 3.77 3.52
C VAL A 95 4.89 4.62 2.57
N ARG A 96 5.16 5.86 2.96
CA ARG A 96 6.08 6.72 2.21
C ARG A 96 7.48 6.56 2.78
N VAL A 97 8.44 6.31 1.90
CA VAL A 97 9.86 6.19 2.22
C VAL A 97 10.58 7.19 1.30
N GLY A 98 11.16 8.25 1.86
CA GLY A 98 11.74 9.33 1.05
C GLY A 98 10.77 9.93 0.02
N ASP A 99 11.13 9.81 -1.25
CA ASP A 99 10.41 10.30 -2.43
C ASP A 99 9.58 9.22 -3.16
N VAL A 100 9.40 8.06 -2.52
CA VAL A 100 8.57 6.97 -3.04
C VAL A 100 7.45 6.58 -2.09
N VAL A 101 6.44 5.91 -2.63
CA VAL A 101 5.43 5.19 -1.86
C VAL A 101 5.64 3.70 -2.05
N VAL A 102 5.67 2.95 -0.95
CA VAL A 102 5.67 1.50 -0.95
C VAL A 102 4.26 0.99 -0.68
N ALA A 103 3.76 0.14 -1.57
CA ALA A 103 2.62 -0.74 -1.32
C ALA A 103 3.14 -2.11 -0.88
N TYR A 104 2.73 -2.59 0.29
CA TYR A 104 3.26 -3.82 0.89
C TYR A 104 2.15 -4.76 1.38
N GLY A 105 2.38 -6.06 1.19
CA GLY A 105 1.58 -7.15 1.71
C GLY A 105 0.23 -7.30 1.02
N GLY A 106 -0.82 -7.54 1.78
CA GLY A 106 -2.14 -7.86 1.25
C GLY A 106 -2.47 -9.33 1.44
N ARG A 107 -3.61 -9.73 0.90
CA ARG A 107 -4.22 -11.03 1.14
C ARG A 107 -4.92 -11.52 -0.10
N VAL A 108 -4.85 -12.83 -0.34
CA VAL A 108 -5.53 -13.48 -1.46
C VAL A 108 -6.96 -13.78 -1.06
N PHE A 109 -7.91 -13.26 -1.83
CA PHE A 109 -9.32 -13.63 -1.72
C PHE A 109 -9.65 -14.71 -2.75
N GLY A 110 -10.05 -15.87 -2.26
CA GLY A 110 -10.54 -16.97 -3.09
C GLY A 110 -12.06 -16.92 -3.29
N PRO A 111 -12.61 -17.80 -4.14
CA PRO A 111 -14.05 -18.05 -4.22
C PRO A 111 -14.62 -18.34 -2.83
N ARG A 112 -15.83 -17.85 -2.57
CA ARG A 112 -16.45 -17.65 -1.25
C ARG A 112 -16.84 -18.93 -0.48
N SER A 113 -16.07 -20.02 -0.56
CA SER A 113 -16.48 -21.30 0.03
C SER A 113 -16.37 -21.38 1.55
N ASP A 114 -15.60 -20.51 2.21
CA ASP A 114 -15.65 -20.42 3.67
C ASP A 114 -15.23 -19.02 4.17
N PRO A 115 -16.12 -18.24 4.83
CA PRO A 115 -15.72 -17.01 5.53
C PRO A 115 -14.73 -17.25 6.67
N PHE A 116 -14.49 -18.51 7.06
CA PHE A 116 -13.46 -18.95 7.98
C PHE A 116 -12.20 -19.49 7.27
N GLU A 117 -12.19 -19.63 5.94
CA GLU A 117 -10.97 -19.90 5.17
C GLU A 117 -10.10 -18.64 5.18
N GLN A 118 -8.96 -18.79 5.82
CA GLN A 118 -7.98 -17.75 6.06
C GLN A 118 -7.51 -17.19 4.73
N HIS A 119 -7.87 -15.94 4.41
CA HIS A 119 -7.30 -15.20 3.27
C HIS A 119 -5.78 -15.07 3.47
N PRO A 120 -4.95 -15.98 2.93
CA PRO A 120 -3.57 -16.08 3.37
C PRO A 120 -2.84 -14.78 3.05
N PRO A 121 -1.90 -14.36 3.91
CA PRO A 121 -1.08 -13.20 3.61
C PRO A 121 -0.27 -13.52 2.36
N HIS A 122 -0.18 -12.54 1.46
CA HIS A 122 0.61 -12.67 0.24
C HIS A 122 1.88 -11.85 0.36
N TRP A 123 2.99 -12.39 -0.13
CA TRP A 123 4.14 -11.52 -0.38
C TRP A 123 3.75 -10.57 -1.49
N TYR A 124 3.89 -9.27 -1.24
CA TYR A 124 3.72 -8.28 -2.28
C TYR A 124 4.49 -7.02 -1.88
N MET A 125 5.21 -6.45 -2.83
CA MET A 125 5.82 -5.15 -2.66
C MET A 125 5.90 -4.46 -4.01
N ALA A 126 5.39 -3.24 -4.08
CA ALA A 126 5.53 -2.35 -5.23
C ALA A 126 5.91 -0.95 -4.77
N VAL A 127 6.72 -0.27 -5.58
CA VAL A 127 7.26 1.06 -5.31
C VAL A 127 6.72 2.03 -6.34
N TYR A 128 6.14 3.13 -5.89
CA TYR A 128 5.67 4.23 -6.71
C TYR A 128 6.60 5.42 -6.56
N THR A 129 7.23 5.83 -7.65
CA THR A 129 8.09 7.01 -7.66
C THR A 129 7.22 8.26 -7.82
N ILE A 130 7.19 9.13 -6.80
CA ILE A 130 6.30 10.31 -6.77
C ILE A 130 6.59 11.26 -7.94
N ALA A 131 7.87 11.41 -8.30
CA ALA A 131 8.29 12.31 -9.37
C ALA A 131 7.85 11.85 -10.76
N THR A 132 7.79 10.54 -11.02
CA THR A 132 7.49 9.99 -12.35
C THR A 132 6.08 9.46 -12.47
N GLY A 133 5.42 9.16 -11.35
CA GLY A 133 4.11 8.55 -11.31
C GLY A 133 4.08 7.09 -11.75
N VAL A 134 5.22 6.39 -11.67
CA VAL A 134 5.38 5.02 -12.16
C VAL A 134 5.49 4.04 -11.01
N TRP A 135 4.83 2.88 -11.16
CA TRP A 135 4.96 1.72 -10.28
C TRP A 135 6.02 0.75 -10.79
N GLU A 136 6.81 0.21 -9.85
CA GLU A 136 7.73 -0.90 -10.06
C GLU A 136 7.44 -2.00 -9.05
N ASN A 137 7.26 -3.23 -9.51
CA ASN A 137 7.09 -4.38 -8.63
C ASN A 137 8.47 -4.88 -8.17
N ILE A 138 8.61 -5.12 -6.88
CA ILE A 138 9.76 -5.83 -6.34
C ILE A 138 9.46 -7.33 -6.47
N PRO A 139 10.41 -8.19 -6.87
CA PRO A 139 10.21 -9.62 -6.83
C PRO A 139 10.45 -10.18 -5.41
N TYR A 140 9.80 -11.29 -5.09
CA TYR A 140 10.15 -12.05 -3.89
C TYR A 140 11.50 -12.76 -4.10
N GLU A 141 12.40 -12.59 -3.14
CA GLU A 141 13.65 -13.33 -3.07
C GLU A 141 13.70 -14.15 -1.78
N GLU A 142 13.77 -15.47 -1.94
CA GLU A 142 13.80 -16.41 -0.83
C GLU A 142 15.00 -16.14 0.09
N GLY A 143 14.75 -16.03 1.39
CA GLY A 143 15.76 -15.77 2.41
C GLY A 143 16.19 -14.31 2.55
N CYS A 144 15.88 -13.44 1.59
CA CYS A 144 16.16 -12.00 1.66
C CYS A 144 14.94 -11.19 2.14
N MET A 145 13.74 -11.69 1.86
CA MET A 145 12.48 -11.02 2.15
C MET A 145 11.80 -11.63 3.38
N PRO A 146 11.01 -10.84 4.14
CA PRO A 146 10.26 -11.36 5.26
C PRO A 146 9.17 -12.32 4.76
N LEU A 147 8.82 -13.28 5.61
CA LEU A 147 7.71 -14.18 5.33
C LEU A 147 6.39 -13.39 5.28
N PRO A 148 5.45 -13.75 4.41
CA PRO A 148 4.11 -13.17 4.40
C PRO A 148 3.44 -13.31 5.77
N ALA A 149 2.95 -12.20 6.30
CA ALA A 149 2.28 -12.15 7.59
C ALA A 149 1.03 -11.26 7.52
N HIS A 150 0.04 -11.59 8.34
CA HIS A 150 -1.13 -10.76 8.55
C HIS A 150 -0.82 -9.59 9.47
N GLY A 151 -1.34 -8.42 9.09
CA GLY A 151 -1.29 -7.23 9.95
C GLY A 151 0.11 -6.76 10.38
N PRO A 152 1.19 -6.88 9.58
CA PRO A 152 2.50 -6.39 9.99
C PRO A 152 2.46 -4.88 10.21
N THR A 153 3.20 -4.37 11.17
CA THR A 153 3.36 -2.93 11.37
C THR A 153 4.36 -2.41 10.35
N LEU A 154 3.99 -1.35 9.62
CA LEU A 154 4.86 -0.73 8.62
C LEU A 154 5.12 0.72 9.01
N PHE A 155 6.36 1.15 8.92
CA PHE A 155 6.76 2.53 9.07
C PHE A 155 8.04 2.80 8.30
N ALA A 156 8.34 4.08 8.09
CA ALA A 156 9.58 4.51 7.47
C ALA A 156 10.47 5.20 8.50
N VAL A 157 11.77 4.93 8.42
CA VAL A 157 12.82 5.66 9.11
C VAL A 157 13.80 6.11 8.05
N GLU A 158 13.86 7.42 7.79
CA GLU A 158 14.67 7.98 6.70
C GLU A 158 14.33 7.34 5.35
N ASP A 159 15.30 6.69 4.70
CA ASP A 159 15.16 6.00 3.41
C ASP A 159 14.94 4.48 3.55
N THR A 160 14.55 4.04 4.76
CA THR A 160 14.33 2.64 5.11
C THR A 160 12.87 2.38 5.44
N LEU A 161 12.28 1.40 4.76
CA LEU A 161 11.04 0.75 5.16
C LEU A 161 11.34 -0.26 6.27
N VAL A 162 10.57 -0.21 7.34
CA VAL A 162 10.61 -1.20 8.42
C VAL A 162 9.30 -1.98 8.45
N VAL A 163 9.40 -3.30 8.39
CA VAL A 163 8.31 -4.26 8.53
C VAL A 163 8.49 -4.99 9.84
N ALA A 164 7.57 -4.79 10.79
CA ALA A 164 7.67 -5.37 12.12
C ALA A 164 6.49 -6.28 12.45
N GLY A 165 6.82 -7.52 12.79
CA GLY A 165 5.91 -8.55 13.28
C GLY A 165 4.78 -8.92 12.34
N GLY A 166 3.68 -9.36 12.94
CA GLY A 166 2.51 -9.90 12.23
C GLY A 166 2.31 -11.38 12.50
N THR A 167 1.23 -11.94 11.98
CA THR A 167 0.89 -13.36 12.17
C THR A 167 1.12 -14.12 10.86
N PRO A 168 2.12 -15.02 10.78
CA PRO A 168 2.34 -15.82 9.58
C PRO A 168 1.14 -16.74 9.30
N SER A 169 1.00 -17.18 8.05
CA SER A 169 0.06 -18.26 7.72
C SER A 169 0.59 -19.63 8.15
N GLY A 170 -0.31 -20.55 8.52
CA GLY A 170 0.01 -21.95 8.81
C GLY A 170 -0.17 -22.38 10.27
N GLU A 171 0.27 -23.60 10.58
CA GLU A 171 0.29 -24.16 11.94
C GLU A 171 1.40 -23.50 12.78
N GLY A 172 1.09 -23.05 13.99
CA GLY A 172 2.01 -22.29 14.84
C GLY A 172 1.87 -20.78 14.66
N ARG A 173 0.64 -20.25 14.81
CA ARG A 173 0.26 -18.83 14.67
C ARG A 173 0.80 -17.90 15.76
N ASP A 174 1.97 -18.21 16.31
CA ASP A 174 2.61 -17.30 17.25
C ASP A 174 2.96 -16.03 16.48
N THR A 175 2.54 -14.89 17.03
CA THR A 175 2.88 -13.59 16.46
C THR A 175 4.39 -13.47 16.37
N SER A 176 4.91 -13.26 15.16
CA SER A 176 6.32 -12.97 14.99
C SER A 176 6.60 -11.57 15.53
N TYR A 177 7.77 -11.41 16.16
CA TYR A 177 8.32 -10.14 16.59
C TYR A 177 9.55 -9.75 15.76
N ASP A 178 9.78 -10.47 14.67
CA ASP A 178 10.89 -10.19 13.77
C ASP A 178 10.70 -8.84 13.10
N THR A 179 11.82 -8.18 12.81
CA THR A 179 11.85 -6.91 12.11
C THR A 179 12.68 -7.10 10.85
N HIS A 180 12.13 -6.66 9.73
CA HIS A 180 12.82 -6.62 8.45
C HIS A 180 12.94 -5.18 7.97
N GLU A 181 14.09 -4.86 7.42
CA GLU A 181 14.42 -3.53 6.92
C GLU A 181 14.71 -3.61 5.43
N TRP A 182 14.11 -2.71 4.65
CA TRP A 182 14.36 -2.56 3.23
C TRP A 182 14.72 -1.11 2.92
N CYS A 183 15.87 -0.88 2.29
CA CYS A 183 16.36 0.47 1.99
C CYS A 183 16.29 0.75 0.49
N LEU A 184 16.00 1.98 0.08
CA LEU A 184 15.95 2.37 -1.34
C LEU A 184 17.29 2.16 -2.08
N SER A 185 18.42 2.27 -1.38
CA SER A 185 19.73 1.99 -1.96
C SER A 185 19.91 0.53 -2.40
N THR A 186 19.18 -0.40 -1.80
CA THR A 186 19.23 -1.81 -2.19
C THR A 186 18.62 -2.03 -3.56
N SER A 187 17.55 -1.32 -3.94
CA SER A 187 16.93 -1.45 -5.28
C SER A 187 17.81 -0.90 -6.41
N LEU A 188 18.58 0.17 -6.15
CA LEU A 188 19.57 0.69 -7.11
C LEU A 188 20.68 -0.32 -7.40
N SER A 189 21.07 -1.14 -6.42
CA SER A 189 22.05 -2.21 -6.64
C SER A 189 21.49 -3.35 -7.49
N PHE A 190 20.20 -3.67 -7.38
CA PHE A 190 19.54 -4.65 -8.24
C PHE A 190 19.33 -4.14 -9.67
N SER A 191 18.93 -2.88 -9.83
CA SER A 191 18.80 -2.22 -11.14
C SER A 191 20.14 -2.09 -11.86
N LEU A 192 21.23 -1.77 -11.13
CA LEU A 192 22.58 -1.79 -11.69
C LEU A 192 23.07 -3.21 -11.98
N SER A 193 22.70 -4.23 -11.20
CA SER A 193 23.06 -5.63 -11.52
C SER A 193 22.33 -6.14 -12.78
N LEU A 194 21.08 -5.72 -13.00
CA LEU A 194 20.31 -6.03 -14.20
C LEU A 194 20.76 -5.21 -15.41
N SER A 195 21.16 -3.95 -15.25
CA SER A 195 21.74 -3.16 -16.35
C SER A 195 23.17 -3.60 -16.71
N LEU A 196 23.92 -4.13 -15.74
CA LEU A 196 25.22 -4.75 -15.98
C LEU A 196 25.11 -6.16 -16.56
N SER A 197 24.06 -6.93 -16.24
CA SER A 197 23.84 -8.25 -16.85
C SER A 197 23.26 -8.18 -18.28
N LEU A 198 22.56 -7.10 -18.63
CA LEU A 198 22.10 -6.82 -20.00
C LEU A 198 23.16 -6.14 -20.90
N SER A 199 24.30 -5.72 -20.35
CA SER A 199 25.39 -5.09 -21.13
C SER A 199 26.59 -6.01 -21.37
N LEU A 200 26.53 -7.29 -20.99
CA LEU A 200 27.64 -8.24 -21.14
C LEU A 200 27.25 -9.45 -21.99
N TYR A 201 26.70 -9.24 -23.19
CA TYR A 201 26.55 -10.28 -24.22
C TYR A 201 26.62 -9.74 -25.65
N ILE A 202 27.64 -8.93 -25.98
CA ILE A 202 28.14 -8.78 -27.37
C ILE A 202 29.67 -8.60 -27.29
N TYR A 203 30.39 -9.41 -28.09
CA TYR A 203 31.85 -9.65 -28.15
C TYR A 203 32.33 -10.58 -27.02
N ILE A 204 32.69 -11.84 -27.28
CA ILE A 204 33.59 -12.39 -28.31
C ILE A 204 33.04 -13.69 -28.89
#